data_AF-A0A1G5Q979-F1
#
_entry.id   AF-A0A1G5Q979-F1
#
_cell.length_a   1.000
_cell.length_b   1.000
_cell.length_c   1.000
_cell.angle_alpha   90.00
_cell.angle_beta   90.00
_cell.angle_gamma   90.00
#
_symmetry.space_group_name_H-M   'P 1'
#
loop_
_entity.id
_entity.type
_entity.pdbx_description
1 polymer ?
#
loop_
_entity_poly.entity_id
_entity_poly.type
_entity_poly.pdbx_seq_one_letter_code
_entity_poly.pdbx_strand_id
1 'polypeptide(L)'
;MRSPTFHSVSAVAATLAVVVLAGVACSDPPASSPTATTTVSLPAVDRAAGAGARADLKESTGEVVLPMSAYWYSDRENVLVNTAVAFLIYDCVEDAGFTVAPWGGGGKALQDGRYGQWSRPLAARNGAMPEIREIPGVMDEQPERPALSADHQAAETKCSNSVGRAGLPELLDGLAGDASLQNQITRNAVALTELDSEYLAYRKSWEECLATKGIKLSEQGSWSLQSSGSREDGIRVALLDLDCKDASGGARKPYDILAEYQAAQMMDHQAELNALAEEKADAVVRAKQILRDHGVADARL
;
A
#
# COMPACT_ATOMS: atom_id res chain seq x y z
N MET A 1 -33.09 30.95 -34.20
CA MET A 1 -32.76 32.32 -34.62
C MET A 1 -31.33 32.34 -35.11
N ARG A 2 -31.15 32.75 -36.38
CA ARG A 2 -29.96 33.27 -37.07
C ARG A 2 -28.58 32.63 -36.82
N SER A 3 -28.13 31.87 -37.82
CA SER A 3 -26.73 31.93 -38.30
C SER A 3 -26.43 33.29 -38.95
N PRO A 4 -25.14 33.69 -39.00
CA PRO A 4 -24.44 33.86 -40.29
C PRO A 4 -23.00 33.30 -40.20
N THR A 5 -22.37 32.58 -41.16
CA THR A 5 -22.01 32.79 -42.59
C THR A 5 -21.00 33.89 -42.93
N PHE A 6 -19.78 33.43 -43.24
CA PHE A 6 -18.80 33.78 -44.31
C PHE A 6 -18.20 35.19 -44.44
N HIS A 7 -16.87 35.23 -44.72
CA HIS A 7 -16.14 35.81 -45.89
C HIS A 7 -14.64 35.91 -45.47
N SER A 8 -13.67 35.14 -45.99
CA SER A 8 -13.05 35.09 -47.34
C SER A 8 -12.11 36.26 -47.70
N VAL A 9 -10.81 35.93 -47.83
CA VAL A 9 -9.91 36.16 -49.01
C VAL A 9 -8.94 37.36 -49.03
N SER A 10 -7.63 37.00 -49.11
CA SER A 10 -6.47 37.59 -49.85
C SER A 10 -5.98 39.00 -49.53
N ALA A 11 -4.74 39.42 -49.83
CA ALA A 11 -3.42 38.84 -50.14
C ALA A 11 -2.54 40.07 -50.45
N VAL A 12 -1.29 40.17 -49.98
CA VAL A 12 -0.29 41.07 -50.60
C VAL A 12 1.12 40.46 -50.48
N ALA A 13 1.69 40.19 -51.66
CA ALA A 13 3.08 39.90 -52.02
C ALA A 13 4.02 41.08 -51.67
N ALA A 14 5.34 41.08 -51.68
CA ALA A 14 6.46 40.19 -51.94
C ALA A 14 7.70 40.98 -51.50
N THR A 15 8.79 40.35 -51.07
CA THR A 15 10.13 40.87 -51.38
C THR A 15 11.15 39.75 -51.39
N LEU A 16 11.86 39.63 -52.51
CA LEU A 16 13.02 38.77 -52.72
C LEU A 16 14.18 39.21 -51.82
N ALA A 17 14.90 38.24 -51.26
CA ALA A 17 16.32 38.37 -50.92
C ALA A 17 17.05 37.06 -51.24
N VAL A 18 17.92 37.13 -52.25
CA VAL A 18 18.89 36.10 -52.64
C VAL A 18 20.09 36.20 -51.71
N VAL A 19 20.41 35.15 -50.94
CA VAL A 19 21.73 35.00 -50.30
C VAL A 19 22.14 33.52 -50.20
N VAL A 20 23.09 33.17 -51.07
CA VAL A 20 24.30 32.34 -50.86
C VAL A 20 24.17 30.97 -50.16
N LEU A 21 24.40 29.93 -50.96
CA LEU A 21 24.82 28.59 -50.55
C LEU A 21 26.12 28.64 -49.73
N ALA A 22 26.06 28.27 -48.46
CA ALA A 22 27.20 27.80 -47.68
C ALA A 22 26.79 26.46 -47.05
N GLY A 23 27.52 25.40 -47.40
CA GLY A 23 27.29 24.06 -46.90
C GLY A 23 27.47 23.99 -45.39
N VAL A 24 26.45 23.52 -44.70
CA VAL A 24 26.55 23.02 -43.34
C VAL A 24 26.00 21.61 -43.39
N ALA A 25 26.88 20.64 -43.20
CA ALA A 25 26.49 19.26 -42.99
C ALA A 25 25.53 19.21 -41.79
N CYS A 26 24.32 18.68 -41.99
CA CYS A 26 23.44 18.32 -40.90
C CYS A 26 24.13 17.21 -40.11
N SER A 27 24.80 17.56 -39.01
CA SER A 27 25.02 16.61 -37.94
C SER A 27 23.66 16.37 -37.29
N ASP A 28 23.11 15.18 -37.50
CA ASP A 28 21.99 14.70 -36.70
C ASP A 28 22.36 14.88 -35.21
N PRO A 29 21.44 15.35 -34.36
CA PRO A 29 21.68 15.33 -32.92
C PRO A 29 21.97 13.88 -32.51
N PRO A 30 22.99 13.63 -31.68
CA PRO A 30 23.32 12.27 -31.26
C PRO A 30 22.05 11.65 -30.67
N ALA A 31 21.67 10.50 -31.23
CA ALA A 31 20.58 9.71 -30.71
C ALA A 31 20.77 9.56 -29.20
N SER A 32 19.79 10.04 -28.43
CA SER A 32 19.73 9.84 -26.99
C SER A 32 20.01 8.37 -26.74
N SER A 33 21.13 8.09 -26.05
CA SER A 33 21.46 6.72 -25.67
C SER A 33 20.24 6.13 -24.96
N PRO A 34 19.84 4.89 -25.26
CA PRO A 34 18.75 4.26 -24.53
C PRO A 34 19.15 4.28 -23.06
N THR A 35 18.38 4.99 -22.24
CA THR A 35 18.49 4.94 -20.79
C THR A 35 18.50 3.47 -20.43
N ALA A 36 19.63 2.98 -19.91
CA ALA A 36 19.73 1.61 -19.44
C ALA A 36 18.60 1.43 -18.43
N THR A 37 17.59 0.64 -18.79
CA THR A 37 16.61 0.14 -17.83
C THR A 37 17.43 -0.67 -16.85
N THR A 38 17.74 -0.09 -15.69
CA THR A 38 18.36 -0.82 -14.59
C THR A 38 17.34 -1.87 -14.18
N THR A 39 17.41 -3.06 -14.80
CA THR A 39 16.66 -4.22 -14.35
C THR A 39 17.18 -4.54 -12.96
N VAL A 40 16.42 -4.13 -11.94
CA VAL A 40 16.68 -4.51 -10.56
C VAL A 40 16.58 -6.03 -10.53
N SER A 41 17.72 -6.71 -10.44
CA SER A 41 17.78 -8.16 -10.32
C SER A 41 17.30 -8.54 -8.93
N LEU A 42 16.37 -9.50 -8.85
CA LEU A 42 15.97 -10.09 -7.57
C LEU A 42 17.16 -10.82 -6.93
N PRO A 43 17.22 -10.87 -5.59
CA PRO A 43 18.22 -11.69 -4.91
C PRO A 43 18.00 -13.17 -5.20
N ALA A 44 19.10 -13.93 -5.25
CA ALA A 44 19.03 -15.38 -5.28
C ALA A 44 18.74 -15.90 -3.86
N VAL A 45 17.50 -16.32 -3.61
CA VAL A 45 17.05 -16.83 -2.31
C VAL A 45 16.56 -18.26 -2.50
N ASP A 46 17.09 -19.20 -1.72
CA ASP A 46 16.57 -20.56 -1.66
C ASP A 46 15.39 -20.64 -0.68
N ARG A 47 14.19 -20.86 -1.21
CA ARG A 47 12.96 -21.02 -0.41
C ARG A 47 13.10 -22.11 0.64
N ALA A 48 13.86 -23.17 0.36
CA ALA A 48 14.03 -24.30 1.27
C ALA A 48 14.68 -23.92 2.60
N ALA A 49 15.45 -22.82 2.64
CA ALA A 49 16.02 -22.31 3.89
C ALA A 49 14.93 -21.84 4.87
N GLY A 50 13.80 -21.35 4.36
CA GLY A 50 12.64 -20.92 5.15
C GLY A 50 11.57 -22.02 5.32
N ALA A 51 11.87 -23.27 4.96
CA ALA A 51 10.90 -24.35 4.95
C ALA A 51 10.21 -24.52 6.31
N GLY A 52 8.88 -24.66 6.29
CA GLY A 52 8.06 -24.82 7.49
C GLY A 52 7.54 -23.51 8.08
N ALA A 53 8.02 -22.35 7.61
CA ALA A 53 7.33 -21.09 7.84
C ALA A 53 5.95 -21.12 7.18
N ARG A 54 4.94 -20.56 7.85
CA ARG A 54 3.55 -20.55 7.38
C ARG A 54 2.89 -19.24 7.69
N ALA A 55 1.93 -18.86 6.85
CA ALA A 55 1.04 -17.76 7.15
C ALA A 55 -0.07 -18.23 8.10
N ASP A 56 -0.49 -17.36 9.01
CA ASP A 56 -1.68 -17.58 9.83
C ASP A 56 -2.80 -16.67 9.33
N LEU A 57 -3.81 -17.30 8.72
CA LEU A 57 -4.97 -16.64 8.12
C LEU A 57 -6.10 -16.61 9.16
N LYS A 58 -6.32 -15.45 9.75
CA LYS A 58 -7.36 -15.22 10.76
C LYS A 58 -8.72 -15.00 10.08
N GLU A 59 -9.37 -16.09 9.71
CA GLU A 59 -10.66 -16.13 8.98
C GLU A 59 -11.74 -15.16 9.49
N SER A 60 -11.83 -14.96 10.81
CA SER A 60 -12.84 -14.10 11.43
C SER A 60 -12.53 -12.61 11.31
N THR A 61 -11.25 -12.23 11.27
CA THR A 61 -10.79 -10.83 11.28
C THR A 61 -10.27 -10.37 9.92
N GLY A 62 -10.00 -11.29 8.99
CA GLY A 62 -9.38 -10.96 7.70
C GLY A 62 -7.90 -10.58 7.82
N GLU A 63 -7.27 -10.88 8.95
CA GLU A 63 -5.85 -10.63 9.17
C GLU A 63 -5.00 -11.79 8.64
N VAL A 64 -3.89 -11.45 7.99
CA VAL A 64 -2.85 -12.40 7.58
C VAL A 64 -1.60 -12.10 8.38
N VAL A 65 -1.15 -13.05 9.20
CA VAL A 65 0.10 -12.93 9.96
C VAL A 65 1.18 -13.72 9.22
N LEU A 66 2.22 -13.01 8.82
CA LEU A 66 3.41 -13.53 8.13
C LEU A 66 4.64 -13.41 9.04
N PRO A 67 5.76 -14.10 8.72
CA PRO A 67 7.00 -13.94 9.49
C PRO A 67 7.45 -12.48 9.66
N MET A 68 7.28 -11.64 8.63
CA MET A 68 7.65 -10.23 8.72
C MET A 68 6.68 -9.39 9.58
N SER A 69 5.46 -9.87 9.88
CA SER A 69 4.46 -9.13 10.68
C SER A 69 4.99 -8.72 12.06
N ALA A 70 5.93 -9.48 12.63
CA ALA A 70 6.55 -9.14 13.92
C ALA A 70 7.34 -7.82 13.90
N TYR A 71 7.80 -7.38 12.73
CA TYR A 71 8.63 -6.19 12.55
C TYR A 71 7.87 -4.98 12.01
N TRP A 72 6.56 -5.13 11.78
CA TRP A 72 5.65 -4.03 11.51
C TRP A 72 4.91 -3.62 12.78
N TYR A 73 4.37 -2.40 12.80
CA TYR A 73 3.34 -2.05 13.78
C TYR A 73 2.09 -2.90 13.54
N SER A 74 1.58 -3.48 14.62
CA SER A 74 0.20 -3.97 14.64
C SER A 74 -0.78 -2.82 14.35
N ASP A 75 -2.01 -3.15 13.96
CA ASP A 75 -3.04 -2.14 13.71
C ASP A 75 -3.25 -1.20 14.91
N ARG A 76 -3.17 -1.76 16.13
CA ARG A 76 -3.33 -1.00 17.37
C ARG A 76 -2.15 -0.10 17.65
N GLU A 77 -0.93 -0.57 17.43
CA GLU A 77 0.27 0.27 17.55
C GLU A 77 0.25 1.39 16.51
N ASN A 78 -0.24 1.13 15.28
CA ASN A 78 -0.44 2.18 14.27
C ASN A 78 -1.40 3.27 14.76
N VAL A 79 -2.52 2.92 15.41
CA VAL A 79 -3.42 3.92 16.01
C VAL A 79 -2.69 4.76 17.05
N LEU A 80 -1.99 4.12 17.99
CA LEU A 80 -1.25 4.83 19.05
C LEU A 80 -0.22 5.80 18.47
N VAL A 81 0.60 5.30 17.56
CA VAL A 81 1.69 6.06 16.94
C VAL A 81 1.13 7.22 16.11
N ASN A 82 0.13 6.97 15.26
CA ASN A 82 -0.44 8.02 14.42
C ASN A 82 -1.16 9.09 15.24
N THR A 83 -1.87 8.73 16.31
CA THR A 83 -2.49 9.73 17.19
C THR A 83 -1.44 10.54 17.94
N ALA A 84 -0.35 9.91 18.40
CA ALA A 84 0.75 10.64 19.04
C ALA A 84 1.39 11.66 18.07
N VAL A 85 1.64 11.26 16.82
CA VAL A 85 2.14 12.16 15.77
C VAL A 85 1.16 13.30 15.51
N ALA A 86 -0.14 13.02 15.48
CA ALA A 86 -1.16 14.04 15.29
C ALA A 86 -1.13 15.11 16.40
N PHE A 87 -0.95 14.72 17.66
CA PHE A 87 -0.80 15.66 18.77
C PHE A 87 0.42 16.57 18.62
N LEU A 88 1.57 16.01 18.23
CA LEU A 88 2.75 16.83 17.96
C LEU A 88 2.53 17.83 16.80
N ILE A 89 1.72 17.47 15.81
CA ILE A 89 1.31 18.39 14.73
C ILE A 89 0.42 19.49 15.32
N TYR A 90 -0.50 19.15 16.21
CA TYR A 90 -1.40 20.11 16.85
C TYR A 90 -0.63 21.13 17.67
N ASP A 91 0.32 20.70 18.49
CA ASP A 91 1.21 21.59 19.25
C ASP A 91 1.89 22.61 18.35
N CYS A 92 2.46 22.15 17.22
CA CYS A 92 3.11 23.04 16.25
C CYS A 92 2.15 24.07 15.63
N VAL A 93 0.91 23.67 15.34
CA VAL A 93 -0.10 24.54 14.73
C VAL A 93 -0.65 25.54 15.76
N GLU A 94 -0.78 25.13 17.02
CA GLU A 94 -1.14 26.00 18.14
C GLU A 94 -0.02 27.02 18.43
N ASP A 95 1.24 26.61 18.37
CA ASP A 95 2.41 27.51 18.43
C ASP A 95 2.43 28.52 17.27
N ALA A 96 1.87 28.16 16.12
CA ALA A 96 1.68 29.06 14.98
C ALA A 96 0.47 30.00 15.14
N GLY A 97 -0.27 29.91 16.26
CA GLY A 97 -1.38 30.78 16.61
C GLY A 97 -2.75 30.31 16.14
N PHE A 98 -2.88 29.06 15.68
CA PHE A 98 -4.15 28.49 15.22
C PHE A 98 -4.66 27.43 16.19
N THR A 99 -5.93 27.53 16.60
CA THR A 99 -6.56 26.50 17.43
C THR A 99 -6.83 25.24 16.61
N VAL A 100 -6.46 24.08 17.16
CA VAL A 100 -6.75 22.79 16.54
C VAL A 100 -7.71 21.99 17.41
N ALA A 101 -8.79 21.49 16.82
CA ALA A 101 -9.61 20.48 17.48
C ALA A 101 -8.95 19.11 17.27
N PRO A 102 -8.58 18.35 18.32
CA PRO A 102 -7.91 17.06 18.14
C PRO A 102 -8.70 16.13 17.22
N TRP A 103 -8.01 15.35 16.38
CA TRP A 103 -8.67 14.26 15.68
C TRP A 103 -8.84 13.09 16.65
N GLY A 104 -10.03 12.50 16.64
CA GLY A 104 -10.32 11.31 17.42
C GLY A 104 -11.07 10.29 16.59
N GLY A 105 -11.43 9.16 17.21
CA GLY A 105 -12.01 8.01 16.52
C GLY A 105 -11.03 6.86 16.35
N GLY A 106 -11.55 5.78 15.77
CA GLY A 106 -10.79 4.54 15.54
C GLY A 106 -9.91 4.57 14.30
N GLY A 107 -9.00 3.59 14.23
CA GLY A 107 -8.30 3.24 13.01
C GLY A 107 -9.10 2.22 12.18
N LYS A 108 -8.70 2.03 10.93
CA LYS A 108 -9.28 1.01 10.05
C LYS A 108 -8.19 0.09 9.54
N ALA A 109 -8.41 -1.21 9.64
CA ALA A 109 -7.53 -2.23 9.07
C ALA A 109 -8.29 -3.00 7.98
N LEU A 110 -7.73 -2.99 6.77
CA LEU A 110 -8.28 -3.73 5.64
C LEU A 110 -7.82 -5.18 5.70
N GLN A 111 -8.71 -6.10 5.33
CA GLN A 111 -8.32 -7.47 5.05
C GLN A 111 -7.19 -7.51 4.01
N ASP A 112 -6.15 -8.32 4.24
CA ASP A 112 -5.13 -8.57 3.22
C ASP A 112 -5.75 -9.36 2.07
N GLY A 113 -5.82 -8.73 0.89
CA GLY A 113 -6.39 -9.27 -0.33
C GLY A 113 -5.36 -9.55 -1.41
N ARG A 114 -4.06 -9.67 -1.08
CA ARG A 114 -2.98 -9.83 -2.09
C ARG A 114 -3.24 -10.98 -3.05
N TYR A 115 -3.76 -12.09 -2.55
CA TYR A 115 -4.14 -13.26 -3.35
C TYR A 115 -5.68 -13.43 -3.45
N GLY A 116 -6.40 -12.32 -3.45
CA GLY A 116 -7.87 -12.25 -3.49
C GLY A 116 -8.54 -12.64 -2.18
N GLN A 117 -9.86 -12.86 -2.23
CA GLN A 117 -10.64 -13.29 -1.06
C GLN A 117 -10.19 -14.69 -0.63
N TRP A 118 -9.88 -14.87 0.64
CA TRP A 118 -9.40 -16.14 1.19
C TRP A 118 -10.25 -16.65 2.35
N SER A 119 -11.10 -15.80 2.94
CA SER A 119 -11.93 -16.16 4.07
C SER A 119 -13.34 -16.51 3.64
N ARG A 120 -13.78 -17.72 3.97
CA ARG A 120 -15.14 -18.19 3.62
C ARG A 120 -16.22 -17.46 4.42
N PRO A 121 -16.09 -17.25 5.75
CA PRO A 121 -17.03 -16.44 6.50
C PRO A 121 -17.11 -14.98 6.02
N LEU A 122 -15.99 -14.36 5.63
CA LEU A 122 -15.99 -12.99 5.12
C LEU A 122 -16.62 -12.93 3.72
N ALA A 123 -16.26 -13.87 2.83
CA ALA A 123 -16.86 -13.98 1.50
C ALA A 123 -18.39 -14.14 1.55
N ALA A 124 -18.89 -14.95 2.49
CA ALA A 124 -20.33 -15.14 2.67
C ALA A 124 -21.07 -13.86 3.08
N ARG A 125 -20.41 -12.94 3.79
CA ARG A 125 -21.01 -11.67 4.24
C ARG A 125 -20.84 -10.54 3.23
N ASN A 126 -19.64 -10.44 2.67
CA ASN A 126 -19.15 -9.26 1.94
C ASN A 126 -18.90 -9.53 0.45
N GLY A 127 -18.93 -10.80 0.02
CA GLY A 127 -18.49 -11.21 -1.31
C GLY A 127 -17.01 -10.92 -1.52
N ALA A 128 -16.69 -10.26 -2.64
CA ALA A 128 -15.32 -9.88 -2.98
C ALA A 128 -14.85 -8.61 -2.25
N MET A 129 -15.73 -7.89 -1.53
CA MET A 129 -15.33 -6.71 -0.77
C MET A 129 -14.50 -7.13 0.44
N PRO A 130 -13.38 -6.42 0.73
CA PRO A 130 -12.58 -6.71 1.92
C PRO A 130 -13.39 -6.40 3.18
N GLU A 131 -13.15 -7.19 4.23
CA GLU A 131 -13.56 -6.79 5.58
C GLU A 131 -12.76 -5.55 6.00
N ILE A 132 -13.46 -4.59 6.62
CA ILE A 132 -12.84 -3.43 7.26
C ILE A 132 -13.01 -3.60 8.75
N ARG A 133 -11.91 -3.82 9.46
CA ARG A 133 -11.92 -3.87 10.92
C ARG A 133 -11.78 -2.48 11.50
N GLU A 134 -12.69 -2.16 12.41
CA GLU A 134 -12.57 -0.98 13.26
C GLU A 134 -11.60 -1.29 14.40
N ILE A 135 -10.56 -0.47 14.51
CA ILE A 135 -9.54 -0.54 15.54
C ILE A 135 -9.87 0.55 16.55
N PRO A 136 -10.10 0.23 17.84
CA PRO A 136 -10.44 1.24 18.82
C PRO A 136 -9.44 2.39 18.83
N GLY A 137 -9.96 3.61 18.85
CA GLY A 137 -9.18 4.83 18.99
C GLY A 137 -8.59 4.99 20.37
N VAL A 138 -7.82 6.06 20.56
CA VAL A 138 -7.43 6.53 21.91
C VAL A 138 -8.20 7.76 22.36
N MET A 139 -8.90 8.40 21.42
CA MET A 139 -9.81 9.52 21.66
C MET A 139 -11.18 9.22 21.08
N ASP A 140 -12.20 9.85 21.64
CA ASP A 140 -13.56 9.76 21.10
C ASP A 140 -13.63 10.46 19.75
N GLU A 141 -14.46 9.95 18.84
CA GLU A 141 -14.68 10.55 17.53
C GLU A 141 -15.16 12.00 17.69
N GLN A 142 -14.51 12.92 16.97
CA GLN A 142 -14.81 14.35 17.01
C GLN A 142 -15.65 14.73 15.78
N PRO A 143 -16.52 15.75 15.88
CA PRO A 143 -17.29 16.23 14.74
C PRO A 143 -16.38 16.76 13.62
N GLU A 144 -16.93 16.83 12.40
CA GLU A 144 -16.23 17.36 11.24
C GLU A 144 -15.70 18.77 11.51
N ARG A 145 -14.42 19.00 11.21
CA ARG A 145 -13.76 20.28 11.42
C ARG A 145 -14.34 21.33 10.47
N PRO A 146 -14.52 22.59 10.91
CA PRO A 146 -14.88 23.67 10.01
C PRO A 146 -13.80 23.88 8.94
N ALA A 147 -14.18 24.46 7.80
CA ALA A 147 -13.24 24.80 6.75
C ALA A 147 -12.14 25.75 7.30
N LEU A 148 -10.89 25.38 7.06
CA LEU A 148 -9.72 26.15 7.50
C LEU A 148 -9.47 27.35 6.57
N SER A 149 -8.88 28.42 7.12
CA SER A 149 -8.35 29.50 6.28
C SER A 149 -7.11 29.03 5.52
N ALA A 150 -6.75 29.74 4.45
CA ALA A 150 -5.53 29.44 3.68
C ALA A 150 -4.26 29.47 4.55
N ASP A 151 -4.17 30.43 5.48
CA ASP A 151 -3.01 30.56 6.38
C ASP A 151 -2.95 29.41 7.39
N HIS A 152 -4.10 28.96 7.91
CA HIS A 152 -4.17 27.80 8.79
C HIS A 152 -3.77 26.53 8.03
N GLN A 153 -4.29 26.31 6.81
CA GLN A 153 -3.90 25.17 5.98
C GLN A 153 -2.40 25.17 5.65
N ALA A 154 -1.81 26.35 5.40
CA ALA A 154 -0.37 26.48 5.20
C ALA A 154 0.43 26.14 6.47
N ALA A 155 -0.06 26.55 7.65
CA ALA A 155 0.53 26.18 8.93
C ALA A 155 0.44 24.67 9.20
N GLU A 156 -0.72 24.04 9.02
CA GLU A 156 -0.88 22.58 9.14
C GLU A 156 0.06 21.83 8.19
N THR A 157 0.19 22.29 6.94
CA THR A 157 1.10 21.68 5.96
C THR A 157 2.57 21.82 6.40
N LYS A 158 2.96 23.01 6.85
CA LYS A 158 4.31 23.25 7.36
C LYS A 158 4.60 22.39 8.59
N CYS A 159 3.66 22.34 9.54
CA CYS A 159 3.77 21.56 10.76
C CYS A 159 3.83 20.07 10.46
N SER A 160 2.96 19.55 9.60
CA SER A 160 2.98 18.15 9.16
C SER A 160 4.32 17.78 8.51
N ASN A 161 4.90 18.65 7.68
CA ASN A 161 6.21 18.43 7.06
C ASN A 161 7.37 18.52 8.05
N SER A 162 7.21 19.27 9.14
CA SER A 162 8.24 19.44 10.18
C SER A 162 8.17 18.36 11.26
N VAL A 163 6.97 18.01 11.72
CA VAL A 163 6.68 17.01 12.75
C VAL A 163 6.73 15.60 12.17
N GLY A 164 6.28 15.43 10.93
CA GLY A 164 6.56 14.25 10.11
C GLY A 164 8.06 13.99 9.93
N ARG A 165 8.94 14.93 10.29
CA ARG A 165 10.40 14.73 10.37
C ARG A 165 10.97 14.83 11.79
N ALA A 166 10.17 15.20 12.81
CA ALA A 166 10.66 15.57 14.14
C ALA A 166 10.06 14.80 15.33
N GLY A 167 9.08 13.90 15.12
CA GLY A 167 8.45 13.18 16.24
C GLY A 167 9.04 11.81 16.56
N LEU A 168 9.23 10.99 15.52
CA LEU A 168 9.64 9.59 15.59
C LEU A 168 10.33 9.21 14.25
N PRO A 169 11.55 9.70 13.96
CA PRO A 169 12.25 9.41 12.71
C PRO A 169 12.49 7.91 12.47
N GLU A 170 12.50 7.07 13.51
CA GLU A 170 12.43 5.62 13.43
C GLU A 170 11.20 5.09 12.65
N LEU A 171 10.13 5.88 12.54
CA LEU A 171 8.97 5.61 11.68
C LEU A 171 9.18 5.94 10.21
N LEU A 172 10.16 6.77 9.86
CA LEU A 172 10.30 7.36 8.52
C LEU A 172 11.74 7.26 8.02
N ASP A 173 11.89 6.51 6.92
CA ASP A 173 13.12 5.93 6.38
C ASP A 173 13.84 4.98 7.34
N GLY A 174 13.12 3.92 7.68
CA GLY A 174 13.64 2.79 8.45
C GLY A 174 12.55 1.76 8.74
N LEU A 175 11.31 2.21 9.04
CA LEU A 175 10.13 1.36 9.19
C LEU A 175 9.14 1.37 7.99
N ALA A 176 9.10 2.42 7.16
CA ALA A 176 8.18 2.49 6.00
C ALA A 176 8.73 3.29 4.79
N GLY A 177 10.04 3.51 4.73
CA GLY A 177 10.69 4.02 3.53
C GLY A 177 10.78 2.92 2.47
N ASP A 178 10.74 3.30 1.19
CA ASP A 178 10.93 2.37 0.08
C ASP A 178 12.28 1.64 0.17
N ALA A 179 13.26 2.14 0.92
CA ALA A 179 14.57 1.50 1.09
C ALA A 179 14.72 0.67 2.38
N SER A 180 13.70 0.57 3.23
CA SER A 180 13.82 -0.16 4.51
C SER A 180 13.98 -1.67 4.34
N LEU A 181 14.69 -2.33 5.26
CA LEU A 181 15.00 -3.77 5.19
C LEU A 181 13.75 -4.65 5.13
N GLN A 182 12.77 -4.43 6.03
CA GLN A 182 11.52 -5.17 6.05
C GLN A 182 10.71 -4.98 4.76
N ASN A 183 10.75 -3.79 4.14
CA ASN A 183 10.09 -3.54 2.86
C ASN A 183 10.86 -4.22 1.71
N GLN A 184 12.20 -4.18 1.72
CA GLN A 184 13.02 -4.92 0.77
C GLN A 184 12.73 -6.43 0.83
N ILE A 185 12.78 -7.04 2.02
CA ILE A 185 12.46 -8.46 2.21
C ILE A 185 11.04 -8.76 1.74
N THR A 186 10.06 -7.93 2.10
CA THR A 186 8.66 -8.13 1.71
C THR A 186 8.48 -8.07 0.20
N ARG A 187 9.02 -7.04 -0.48
CA ARG A 187 8.91 -6.90 -1.95
C ARG A 187 9.66 -8.01 -2.68
N ASN A 188 10.86 -8.37 -2.23
CA ASN A 188 11.62 -9.49 -2.80
C ASN A 188 10.84 -10.80 -2.63
N ALA A 189 10.30 -11.07 -1.44
CA ALA A 189 9.54 -12.29 -1.19
C ALA A 189 8.25 -12.37 -2.03
N VAL A 190 7.56 -11.24 -2.25
CA VAL A 190 6.40 -11.18 -3.15
C VAL A 190 6.82 -11.50 -4.59
N ALA A 191 7.87 -10.84 -5.10
CA ALA A 191 8.33 -11.05 -6.46
C ALA A 191 8.85 -12.49 -6.69
N LEU A 192 9.56 -13.06 -5.71
CA LEU A 192 10.01 -14.46 -5.74
C LEU A 192 8.84 -15.44 -5.68
N THR A 193 7.80 -15.15 -4.89
CA THR A 193 6.57 -15.95 -4.85
C THR A 193 5.90 -16.00 -6.22
N GLU A 194 5.82 -14.87 -6.92
CA GLU A 194 5.20 -14.81 -8.26
C GLU A 194 5.97 -15.58 -9.33
N LEU A 195 7.27 -15.80 -9.13
CA LEU A 195 8.12 -16.62 -10.00
C LEU A 195 8.21 -18.09 -9.56
N ASP A 196 7.66 -18.43 -8.40
CA ASP A 196 7.76 -19.76 -7.82
C ASP A 196 6.96 -20.79 -8.62
N SER A 197 7.60 -21.91 -8.96
CA SER A 197 6.96 -22.96 -9.78
C SER A 197 5.69 -23.55 -9.15
N GLU A 198 5.63 -23.66 -7.81
CA GLU A 198 4.43 -24.15 -7.13
C GLU A 198 3.32 -23.10 -7.08
N TYR A 199 3.68 -21.83 -6.95
CA TYR A 199 2.74 -20.72 -7.07
C TYR A 199 2.16 -20.66 -8.48
N LEU A 200 2.99 -20.77 -9.52
CA LEU A 200 2.55 -20.76 -10.92
C LEU A 200 1.62 -21.94 -11.22
N ALA A 201 1.93 -23.13 -10.68
CA ALA A 201 1.05 -24.29 -10.80
C ALA A 201 -0.29 -24.09 -10.06
N TYR A 202 -0.26 -23.55 -8.84
CA TYR A 202 -1.45 -23.17 -8.08
C TYR A 202 -2.32 -22.18 -8.87
N ARG A 203 -1.71 -21.11 -9.35
CA ARG A 203 -2.36 -20.05 -10.11
C ARG A 203 -3.04 -20.59 -11.36
N LYS A 204 -2.34 -21.42 -12.14
CA LYS A 204 -2.90 -22.05 -13.33
C LYS A 204 -4.10 -22.94 -13.00
N SER A 205 -3.99 -23.79 -11.99
CA SER A 205 -5.09 -24.66 -11.56
C SER A 205 -6.32 -23.86 -11.13
N TRP A 206 -6.11 -22.75 -10.42
CA TRP A 206 -7.18 -21.87 -9.97
C TRP A 206 -7.89 -21.19 -11.15
N GLU A 207 -7.13 -20.64 -12.11
CA GLU A 207 -7.69 -20.03 -13.33
C GLU A 207 -8.50 -21.04 -14.18
N GLU A 208 -8.00 -22.27 -14.32
CA GLU A 208 -8.70 -23.35 -15.03
C GLU A 208 -10.02 -23.73 -14.35
N CYS A 209 -10.03 -23.78 -13.02
CA CYS A 209 -11.24 -24.02 -12.25
C CYS A 209 -12.28 -22.90 -12.43
N LEU A 210 -11.84 -21.63 -12.37
CA LEU A 210 -12.72 -20.48 -12.61
C LEU A 210 -13.33 -20.52 -14.01
N ALA A 211 -12.51 -20.80 -15.03
CA ALA A 211 -12.97 -20.91 -16.41
C ALA A 211 -14.03 -22.02 -16.58
N THR A 212 -13.84 -23.17 -15.94
CA THR A 212 -14.80 -24.28 -15.93
C THR A 212 -16.14 -23.88 -15.30
N LYS A 213 -16.11 -23.01 -14.29
CA LYS A 213 -17.31 -22.45 -13.65
C LYS A 213 -17.88 -21.23 -14.39
N GLY A 214 -17.32 -20.86 -15.54
CA GLY A 214 -17.76 -19.71 -16.33
C GLY A 214 -17.42 -18.35 -15.69
N ILE A 215 -16.51 -18.31 -14.72
CA ILE A 215 -16.06 -17.10 -14.04
C ILE A 215 -14.82 -16.57 -14.76
N LYS A 216 -14.79 -15.25 -14.99
CA LYS A 216 -13.67 -14.56 -15.65
C LYS A 216 -12.95 -13.66 -14.67
N LEU A 217 -11.65 -13.50 -14.88
CA LEU A 217 -10.87 -12.45 -14.21
C LEU A 217 -11.33 -11.08 -14.70
N SER A 218 -11.30 -10.08 -13.81
CA SER A 218 -11.54 -8.69 -14.15
C SER A 218 -10.43 -8.13 -15.04
N GLU A 219 -9.20 -8.54 -14.77
CA GLU A 219 -7.99 -8.20 -15.52
C GLU A 219 -7.04 -9.40 -15.55
N GLN A 220 -6.26 -9.53 -16.62
CA GLN A 220 -5.26 -10.59 -16.74
C GLN A 220 -4.20 -10.49 -15.63
N GLY A 221 -3.89 -11.61 -14.98
CA GLY A 221 -2.95 -11.65 -13.84
C GLY A 221 -3.51 -11.14 -12.51
N SER A 222 -4.70 -10.54 -12.48
CA SER A 222 -5.34 -10.07 -11.23
C SER A 222 -5.96 -11.20 -10.42
N TRP A 223 -6.19 -10.96 -9.13
CA TRP A 223 -7.02 -11.80 -8.26
C TRP A 223 -8.48 -11.36 -8.20
N SER A 224 -8.85 -10.33 -8.97
CA SER A 224 -10.19 -9.78 -9.03
C SER A 224 -11.04 -10.52 -10.06
N LEU A 225 -12.30 -10.79 -9.72
CA LEU A 225 -13.23 -11.55 -10.56
C LEU A 225 -14.38 -10.69 -11.06
N GLN A 226 -14.82 -10.95 -12.28
CA GLN A 226 -16.01 -10.30 -12.85
C GLN A 226 -17.26 -10.79 -12.12
N SER A 227 -18.12 -9.84 -11.76
CA SER A 227 -19.47 -10.10 -11.23
C SER A 227 -20.47 -9.14 -11.89
N SER A 228 -21.76 -9.41 -11.73
CA SER A 228 -22.85 -8.57 -12.24
C SER A 228 -22.97 -7.22 -11.53
N GLY A 229 -22.22 -7.02 -10.43
CA GLY A 229 -22.32 -5.87 -9.54
C GLY A 229 -23.44 -5.98 -8.49
N SER A 230 -24.30 -7.01 -8.54
CA SER A 230 -25.25 -7.28 -7.44
C SER A 230 -24.54 -7.92 -6.25
N ARG A 231 -25.05 -7.68 -5.04
CA ARG A 231 -24.47 -8.23 -3.81
C ARG A 231 -24.54 -9.76 -3.80
N GLU A 232 -25.66 -10.32 -4.22
CA GLU A 232 -25.89 -11.77 -4.26
C GLU A 232 -24.93 -12.44 -5.24
N ASP A 233 -24.69 -11.82 -6.39
CA ASP A 233 -23.74 -12.35 -7.37
C ASP A 233 -22.30 -12.23 -6.88
N GLY A 234 -21.96 -11.11 -6.23
CA GLY A 234 -20.64 -10.92 -5.61
C GLY A 234 -20.32 -11.97 -4.54
N ILE A 235 -21.30 -12.32 -3.69
CA ILE A 235 -21.18 -13.42 -2.72
C ILE A 235 -21.01 -14.76 -3.42
N ARG A 236 -21.87 -15.05 -4.41
CA ARG A 236 -21.82 -16.30 -5.18
C ARG A 236 -20.45 -16.49 -5.85
N VAL A 237 -19.95 -15.46 -6.53
CA VAL A 237 -18.64 -15.50 -7.21
C VAL A 237 -17.50 -15.68 -6.19
N ALA A 238 -17.52 -14.95 -5.07
CA ALA A 238 -16.49 -15.08 -4.03
C ALA A 238 -16.48 -16.47 -3.37
N LEU A 239 -17.63 -17.12 -3.18
CA LEU A 239 -17.67 -18.48 -2.66
C LEU A 239 -17.16 -19.50 -3.69
N LEU A 240 -17.45 -19.31 -4.98
CA LEU A 240 -16.92 -20.15 -6.05
C LEU A 240 -15.41 -19.95 -6.27
N ASP A 241 -14.89 -18.74 -6.03
CA ASP A 241 -13.45 -18.45 -5.96
C ASP A 241 -12.78 -19.33 -4.91
N LEU A 242 -13.33 -19.33 -3.69
CA LEU A 242 -12.81 -20.14 -2.59
C LEU A 242 -12.87 -21.63 -2.88
N ASP A 243 -13.95 -22.12 -3.49
CA ASP A 243 -14.02 -23.52 -3.92
C ASP A 243 -12.92 -23.86 -4.95
N CYS A 244 -12.60 -22.94 -5.85
CA CYS A 244 -11.49 -23.12 -6.79
C CYS A 244 -10.13 -23.08 -6.09
N LYS A 245 -9.94 -22.16 -5.14
CA LYS A 245 -8.71 -22.11 -4.34
C LYS A 245 -8.51 -23.38 -3.54
N ASP A 246 -9.56 -23.91 -2.92
CA ASP A 246 -9.55 -25.19 -2.21
C ASP A 246 -9.15 -26.34 -3.13
N ALA A 247 -9.72 -26.40 -4.35
CA ALA A 247 -9.37 -27.40 -5.35
C ALA A 247 -7.92 -27.29 -5.86
N SER A 248 -7.32 -26.10 -5.81
CA SER A 248 -5.94 -25.84 -6.24
C SER A 248 -4.90 -26.00 -5.12
N GLY A 249 -5.31 -26.30 -3.89
CA GLY A 249 -4.41 -26.49 -2.75
C GLY A 249 -4.67 -25.57 -1.54
N GLY A 250 -5.77 -24.83 -1.55
CA GLY A 250 -6.23 -23.94 -0.48
C GLY A 250 -5.79 -22.48 -0.66
N ALA A 251 -6.59 -21.56 -0.12
CA ALA A 251 -6.31 -20.12 -0.18
C ALA A 251 -5.03 -19.69 0.56
N ARG A 252 -4.55 -20.51 1.52
CA ARG A 252 -3.31 -20.26 2.26
C ARG A 252 -2.04 -20.51 1.42
N LYS A 253 -2.08 -21.37 0.41
CA LYS A 253 -0.89 -21.82 -0.33
C LYS A 253 0.03 -20.67 -0.81
N PRO A 254 -0.46 -19.61 -1.49
CA PRO A 254 0.42 -18.52 -1.92
C PRO A 254 1.02 -17.74 -0.74
N TYR A 255 0.30 -17.62 0.38
CA TYR A 255 0.81 -16.99 1.60
C TYR A 255 1.86 -17.85 2.31
N ASP A 256 1.73 -19.18 2.29
CA ASP A 256 2.75 -20.08 2.85
C ASP A 256 4.05 -19.98 2.04
N ILE A 257 3.99 -19.95 0.70
CA ILE A 257 5.17 -19.73 -0.17
C ILE A 257 5.85 -18.38 0.15
N LEU A 258 5.03 -17.32 0.28
CA LEU A 258 5.51 -16.00 0.68
C LEU A 258 6.19 -16.03 2.06
N ALA A 259 5.60 -16.73 3.03
CA ALA A 259 6.15 -16.87 4.37
C ALA A 259 7.50 -17.59 4.34
N GLU A 260 7.66 -18.65 3.53
CA GLU A 260 8.94 -19.34 3.37
C GLU A 260 10.02 -18.43 2.77
N TYR A 261 9.71 -17.62 1.74
CA TYR A 261 10.67 -16.65 1.21
C TYR A 261 11.01 -15.51 2.17
N GLN A 262 10.05 -15.07 2.99
CA GLN A 262 10.35 -14.11 4.06
C GLN A 262 11.28 -14.75 5.09
N ALA A 263 10.95 -15.94 5.59
CA ALA A 263 11.76 -16.64 6.59
C ALA A 263 13.18 -16.92 6.09
N ALA A 264 13.34 -17.36 4.83
CA ALA A 264 14.64 -17.59 4.21
C ALA A 264 15.51 -16.32 4.20
N GLN A 265 14.96 -15.17 3.78
CA GLN A 265 15.69 -13.91 3.78
C GLN A 265 15.97 -13.37 5.18
N MET A 266 15.07 -13.60 6.13
CA MET A 266 15.23 -13.13 7.51
C MET A 266 16.44 -13.77 8.21
N MET A 267 16.84 -14.99 7.84
CA MET A 267 17.98 -15.67 8.45
C MET A 267 19.29 -14.88 8.33
N ASP A 268 19.51 -14.22 7.19
CA ASP A 268 20.72 -13.44 6.92
C ASP A 268 20.68 -12.04 7.55
N HIS A 269 19.51 -11.63 8.07
CA HIS A 269 19.27 -10.28 8.58
C HIS A 269 18.74 -10.26 10.01
N GLN A 270 18.88 -11.35 10.77
CA GLN A 270 18.25 -11.49 12.08
C GLN A 270 18.74 -10.42 13.08
N ALA A 271 20.00 -9.98 12.98
CA ALA A 271 20.54 -8.94 13.85
C ALA A 271 19.90 -7.57 13.55
N GLU A 272 19.81 -7.18 12.27
CA GLU A 272 19.15 -5.93 11.86
C GLU A 272 17.65 -5.96 12.19
N LEU A 273 16.99 -7.09 12.01
CA LEU A 273 15.59 -7.28 12.37
C LEU A 273 15.35 -7.17 13.87
N ASN A 274 16.27 -7.68 14.70
CA ASN A 274 16.18 -7.52 16.16
C ASN A 274 16.31 -6.04 16.56
N ALA A 275 17.25 -5.31 15.97
CA ALA A 275 17.41 -3.87 16.20
C ALA A 275 16.13 -3.11 15.80
N LEU A 276 15.54 -3.45 14.64
CA LEU A 276 14.28 -2.89 14.19
C LEU A 276 13.13 -3.17 15.15
N ALA A 277 13.07 -4.37 15.75
CA ALA A 277 12.06 -4.71 16.74
C ALA A 277 12.20 -3.89 18.03
N GLU A 278 13.43 -3.60 18.46
CA GLU A 278 13.73 -2.72 19.60
C GLU A 278 13.33 -1.27 19.29
N GLU A 279 13.73 -0.73 18.13
CA GLU A 279 13.33 0.61 17.67
C GLU A 279 11.81 0.76 17.61
N LYS A 280 11.12 -0.25 17.07
CA LYS A 280 9.66 -0.30 17.04
C LYS A 280 9.07 -0.23 18.45
N ALA A 281 9.59 -1.00 19.40
CA ALA A 281 9.09 -1.04 20.77
C ALA A 281 9.29 0.31 21.48
N ASP A 282 10.45 0.92 21.33
CA ASP A 282 10.77 2.24 21.89
C ASP A 282 9.86 3.34 21.31
N ALA A 283 9.58 3.29 20.01
CA ALA A 283 8.63 4.20 19.38
C ALA A 283 7.21 4.08 19.95
N VAL A 284 6.73 2.86 20.23
CA VAL A 284 5.43 2.64 20.87
C VAL A 284 5.41 3.18 22.29
N VAL A 285 6.48 2.96 23.07
CA VAL A 285 6.60 3.51 24.43
C VAL A 285 6.55 5.03 24.41
N ARG A 286 7.29 5.65 23.48
CA ARG A 286 7.31 7.11 23.30
C ARG A 286 5.97 7.66 22.85
N ALA A 287 5.30 7.00 21.89
CA ALA A 287 3.95 7.37 21.46
C ALA A 287 2.96 7.35 22.64
N LYS A 288 2.99 6.29 23.47
CA LYS A 288 2.17 6.23 24.69
C LYS A 288 2.47 7.36 25.66
N GLN A 289 3.74 7.75 25.82
CA GLN A 289 4.11 8.86 26.68
C GLN A 289 3.54 10.19 26.16
N ILE A 290 3.70 10.49 24.87
CA ILE A 290 3.12 11.68 24.24
C ILE A 290 1.61 11.72 24.49
N LEU A 291 0.91 10.61 24.28
CA LEU A 291 -0.53 10.55 24.51
C LEU A 291 -0.91 10.84 25.97
N ARG A 292 -0.15 10.34 26.95
CA ARG A 292 -0.37 10.67 28.37
C ARG A 292 -0.18 12.16 28.66
N ASP A 293 0.88 12.74 28.10
CA ASP A 293 1.18 14.17 28.28
C ASP A 293 0.06 15.05 27.71
N HIS A 294 -0.69 14.54 26.73
CA HIS A 294 -1.88 15.15 26.14
C HIS A 294 -3.21 14.71 26.80
N GLY A 295 -3.15 14.09 27.97
CA GLY A 295 -4.33 13.76 28.78
C GLY A 295 -5.11 12.52 28.33
N VAL A 296 -4.56 11.68 27.45
CA VAL A 296 -5.15 10.38 27.11
C VAL A 296 -4.96 9.41 28.27
N ALA A 297 -6.07 8.83 28.75
CA ALA A 297 -6.06 7.91 29.87
C ALA A 297 -5.36 6.57 29.55
N ASP A 298 -4.60 6.03 30.51
CA ASP A 298 -3.89 4.75 30.37
C ASP A 298 -4.78 3.57 29.97
N ALA A 299 -6.05 3.56 30.40
CA ALA A 299 -7.02 2.54 30.01
C ALA A 299 -7.30 2.50 28.50
N ARG A 300 -6.93 3.57 27.78
CA ARG A 300 -7.04 3.71 26.33
C ARG A 300 -5.70 3.55 25.61
N LEU A 301 -4.61 3.10 26.26
CA LEU A 301 -3.26 2.99 25.68
C LEU A 301 -2.80 1.53 25.44
#